data_AF-A0A0D6L7E4-F1
#
_entry.id   AF-A0A0D6L7E4-F1
#
_cell.length_a   1.000
_cell.length_b   1.000
_cell.length_c   1.000
_cell.angle_alpha   90.00
_cell.angle_beta   90.00
_cell.angle_gamma   90.00
#
_symmetry.space_group_name_H-M   'P 1'
#
loop_
_entity.id
_entity.type
_entity.pdbx_description
1 polymer ?
#
loop_
_entity_poly.entity_id
_entity_poly.type
_entity_poly.pdbx_seq_one_letter_code
_entity_poly.pdbx_strand_id
1 'polypeptide(L)'
;MNDDTIDNLREALKHSPDNIPLRQLLADTLFTLNRLDEAEVEFSALLKYSGDPKFKIGLANVFYKKGNYSACNVILEELIDNGTQSSSVYILYAKGLLQENAVAQAMESYQKALSLDPSFFDEELDSHLRVKGYSGTEDEEDEFEDSRFLEKPDVNFNDVGGMDDVKKEIELKIIKPLQHPELYKAYGKKTGGGILLYGPPGCGKTFIAKATAGQ
;
A
#
# COMPACT_ATOMS: atom_id res chain seq x y z
N MET A 1 -15.69 -38.21 4.21
CA MET A 1 -14.66 -37.99 5.25
C MET A 1 -14.79 -36.63 5.96
N ASN A 2 -15.48 -35.62 5.41
CA ASN A 2 -15.50 -34.27 6.02
C ASN A 2 -16.78 -33.90 6.77
N ASP A 3 -17.92 -34.55 6.51
CA ASP A 3 -19.15 -34.30 7.29
C ASP A 3 -19.15 -35.07 8.61
N ASP A 4 -18.63 -36.31 8.62
CA ASP A 4 -18.48 -37.09 9.86
C ASP A 4 -17.61 -36.36 10.90
N THR A 5 -16.58 -35.63 10.47
CA THR A 5 -15.72 -34.83 11.37
C THR A 5 -16.46 -33.63 11.94
N ILE A 6 -17.27 -32.93 11.13
CA ILE A 6 -18.13 -31.83 11.61
C ILE A 6 -19.14 -32.35 12.63
N ASP A 7 -19.79 -33.47 12.34
CA ASP A 7 -20.81 -34.04 13.22
C ASP A 7 -20.21 -34.49 14.55
N ASN A 8 -19.05 -35.13 14.52
CA ASN A 8 -18.29 -35.48 15.73
C ASN A 8 -17.89 -34.23 16.55
N LEU A 9 -17.43 -33.16 15.89
CA LEU A 9 -17.07 -31.91 16.55
C LEU A 9 -18.29 -31.22 17.18
N ARG A 10 -19.44 -31.23 16.49
CA ARG A 10 -20.71 -30.71 17.01
C ARG A 10 -21.20 -31.52 18.20
N GLU A 11 -21.10 -32.84 18.13
CA GLU A 11 -21.46 -33.72 19.23
C GLU A 11 -20.56 -33.47 20.45
N ALA A 12 -19.25 -33.35 20.25
CA ALA A 12 -18.32 -32.97 21.31
C ALA A 12 -18.65 -31.61 21.93
N LEU A 13 -19.06 -30.62 21.13
CA LEU A 13 -19.51 -29.31 21.62
C LEU A 13 -20.85 -29.36 22.38
N LYS A 14 -21.75 -30.32 22.09
CA LYS A 14 -22.95 -30.52 22.92
C LYS A 14 -22.60 -30.92 24.35
N HIS A 15 -21.54 -31.72 24.52
CA HIS A 15 -21.04 -32.13 25.84
C HIS A 15 -20.17 -31.08 26.52
N SER A 16 -19.59 -30.14 25.76
CA SER A 16 -18.70 -29.10 26.27
C SER A 16 -18.87 -27.78 25.49
N PRO A 17 -19.98 -27.05 25.71
CA PRO A 17 -20.37 -25.90 24.88
C PRO A 17 -19.45 -24.68 25.00
N ASP A 18 -18.76 -24.55 26.13
CA ASP A 18 -17.84 -23.45 26.44
C ASP A 18 -16.38 -23.75 26.04
N ASN A 19 -16.14 -24.87 25.36
CA ASN A 19 -14.80 -25.26 24.93
C ASN A 19 -14.36 -24.44 23.71
N ILE A 20 -13.67 -23.31 23.97
CA ILE A 20 -13.19 -22.37 22.95
C ILE A 20 -12.30 -23.05 21.90
N PRO A 21 -11.26 -23.84 22.24
CA PRO A 21 -10.43 -24.53 21.24
C PRO A 21 -11.23 -25.48 20.33
N LEU A 22 -12.19 -26.21 20.88
CA LEU A 22 -13.01 -27.15 20.12
C LEU A 22 -13.95 -26.41 19.16
N ARG A 23 -14.53 -25.29 19.59
CA ARG A 23 -15.37 -24.43 18.76
C ARG A 23 -14.55 -23.73 17.67
N GLN A 24 -13.34 -23.29 17.98
CA GLN A 24 -12.41 -22.75 16.98
C GLN A 24 -12.07 -23.81 15.92
N LEU A 25 -11.74 -25.04 16.35
CA LEU A 25 -11.47 -26.13 15.42
C LEU A 25 -12.66 -26.41 14.49
N LEU A 26 -13.89 -26.36 15.01
CA LEU A 26 -15.09 -26.47 14.19
C LEU A 26 -15.21 -25.32 13.19
N ALA A 27 -15.01 -24.07 13.62
CA ALA A 27 -15.08 -22.90 12.76
C ALA A 27 -14.05 -22.95 11.62
N ASP A 28 -12.80 -23.29 11.92
CA ASP A 28 -11.70 -23.43 10.95
C ASP A 28 -11.97 -24.58 9.96
N THR A 29 -12.54 -25.68 10.44
CA THR A 29 -12.94 -26.82 9.59
C THR A 29 -14.07 -26.42 8.64
N LEU A 30 -15.10 -25.73 9.14
CA LEU A 30 -16.21 -25.23 8.31
C LEU A 30 -15.71 -24.24 7.25
N PHE A 31 -14.79 -23.35 7.62
CA PHE A 31 -14.18 -22.40 6.68
C PHE A 31 -13.40 -23.12 5.57
N THR A 32 -12.59 -24.11 5.93
CA THR A 32 -11.80 -24.91 4.98
C THR A 32 -12.69 -25.69 4.01
N LEU A 33 -13.87 -26.11 4.46
CA LEU A 33 -14.88 -26.81 3.66
C LEU A 33 -15.80 -25.87 2.88
N ASN A 34 -15.50 -24.57 2.88
CA ASN A 34 -16.28 -23.53 2.20
C ASN A 34 -17.74 -23.44 2.68
N ARG A 35 -18.03 -23.90 3.91
CA ARG A 35 -19.33 -23.78 4.58
C ARG A 35 -19.39 -22.44 5.33
N LEU A 36 -19.34 -21.35 4.56
CA LEU A 36 -19.05 -20.01 5.06
C LEU A 36 -20.13 -19.46 6.02
N ASP A 37 -21.40 -19.73 5.77
CA ASP A 37 -22.49 -19.28 6.65
C ASP A 37 -22.42 -19.91 8.04
N GLU A 38 -22.08 -21.20 8.10
CA GLU A 38 -21.93 -21.92 9.36
C GLU A 38 -20.64 -21.51 10.08
N ALA A 39 -19.56 -21.26 9.34
CA ALA A 39 -18.31 -20.73 9.89
C ALA A 39 -18.52 -19.34 10.53
N GLU A 40 -19.29 -18.45 9.89
CA GLU A 40 -19.62 -17.12 10.43
C GLU A 40 -20.33 -17.22 11.78
N VAL A 41 -21.30 -18.13 11.90
CA VAL A 41 -22.03 -18.36 13.16
C VAL A 41 -21.06 -18.81 14.27
N GLU A 42 -20.15 -19.75 13.98
CA GLU A 42 -19.21 -20.23 14.98
C GLU A 42 -18.15 -19.18 15.37
N PHE A 43 -17.61 -18.42 14.42
CA PHE A 43 -16.68 -17.32 14.71
C PHE A 43 -17.35 -16.18 15.50
N SER A 44 -18.58 -15.80 15.16
CA SER A 44 -19.33 -14.80 15.92
C SER A 44 -19.67 -15.29 17.34
N ALA A 45 -19.90 -16.59 17.52
CA ALA A 45 -20.07 -17.19 18.84
C ALA A 45 -18.77 -17.12 19.65
N LEU A 46 -17.60 -17.43 19.06
CA LEU A 46 -16.29 -17.32 19.71
C LEU A 46 -16.01 -15.91 20.24
N LEU A 47 -16.39 -14.87 19.48
CA LEU A 47 -16.24 -13.47 19.91
C LEU A 47 -17.06 -13.10 21.16
N LYS A 48 -18.16 -13.81 21.43
CA LYS A 48 -18.94 -13.61 22.67
C LYS A 48 -18.24 -14.15 23.90
N TYR A 49 -17.47 -15.23 23.73
CA TYR A 49 -16.73 -15.87 24.83
C TYR A 49 -15.36 -15.26 25.05
N SER A 50 -14.73 -14.72 24.00
CA SER A 50 -13.41 -14.12 24.05
C SER A 50 -13.25 -13.00 23.04
N GLY A 51 -12.74 -11.86 23.49
CA GLY A 51 -12.37 -10.72 22.64
C GLY A 51 -11.01 -10.88 21.94
N ASP A 52 -10.48 -12.10 21.83
CA ASP A 52 -9.19 -12.34 21.18
C ASP A 52 -9.23 -11.88 19.70
N PRO A 53 -8.27 -11.01 19.28
CA PRO A 53 -8.15 -10.56 17.90
C PRO A 53 -8.16 -11.68 16.86
N LYS A 54 -7.65 -12.86 17.21
CA LYS A 54 -7.60 -14.03 16.30
C LYS A 54 -8.98 -14.43 15.79
N PHE A 55 -10.02 -14.35 16.61
CA PHE A 55 -11.38 -14.71 16.20
C PHE A 55 -11.98 -13.66 15.27
N LYS A 56 -11.65 -12.37 15.46
CA LYS A 56 -12.04 -11.30 14.53
C LYS A 56 -11.35 -11.47 13.18
N ILE A 57 -10.07 -11.86 13.16
CA ILE A 57 -9.34 -12.18 11.92
C ILE A 57 -10.00 -13.37 11.20
N GLY A 58 -10.36 -14.42 11.95
CA GLY A 58 -11.11 -15.56 11.41
C GLY A 58 -12.42 -15.12 10.75
N LEU A 59 -13.22 -14.30 11.45
CA LEU A 59 -14.47 -13.76 10.93
C LEU A 59 -14.28 -12.87 9.68
N ALA A 60 -13.25 -12.03 9.65
CA ALA A 60 -12.92 -11.21 8.48
C ALA A 60 -12.58 -12.09 7.26
N ASN A 61 -11.83 -13.17 7.44
CA ASN A 61 -11.55 -14.13 6.37
C ASN A 61 -12.83 -14.78 5.82
N VAL A 62 -13.81 -15.09 6.68
CA VAL A 62 -15.12 -15.59 6.25
C VAL A 62 -15.82 -14.56 5.38
N PHE A 63 -15.90 -13.30 5.82
CA PHE A 63 -16.56 -12.24 5.04
C PHE A 63 -15.88 -11.97 3.70
N TYR A 64 -14.54 -11.97 3.66
CA TYR A 64 -13.79 -11.86 2.41
C TYR A 64 -14.15 -12.99 1.44
N LYS A 65 -14.15 -14.26 1.90
CA LYS A 65 -14.53 -15.42 1.08
C LYS A 65 -15.99 -15.39 0.62
N LYS A 66 -16.90 -14.79 1.40
CA LYS A 66 -18.30 -14.58 1.02
C LYS A 66 -18.49 -13.46 -0.01
N GLY A 67 -17.46 -12.66 -0.29
CA GLY A 67 -17.54 -11.48 -1.14
C GLY A 67 -18.16 -10.25 -0.45
N ASN A 68 -18.36 -10.31 0.88
CA ASN A 68 -18.83 -9.17 1.66
C ASN A 68 -17.62 -8.35 2.13
N TYR A 69 -16.99 -7.65 1.19
CA TYR A 69 -15.75 -6.91 1.43
C TYR A 69 -15.93 -5.75 2.39
N SER A 70 -17.08 -5.07 2.38
CA SER A 70 -17.33 -3.93 3.28
C SER A 70 -17.35 -4.37 4.75
N ALA A 71 -18.03 -5.47 5.07
CA ALA A 71 -18.04 -6.02 6.43
C ALA A 71 -16.65 -6.53 6.84
N CYS A 72 -15.92 -7.14 5.91
CA CYS A 72 -14.52 -7.55 6.12
C CYS A 72 -13.63 -6.35 6.48
N ASN A 73 -13.71 -5.28 5.69
CA ASN A 73 -12.89 -4.07 5.83
C ASN A 73 -13.14 -3.39 7.18
N VAL A 74 -14.40 -3.27 7.62
CA VAL A 74 -14.74 -2.68 8.93
C VAL A 74 -14.11 -3.47 10.09
N ILE A 75 -14.14 -4.80 10.04
CA ILE A 75 -13.56 -5.64 11.10
C ILE A 75 -12.03 -5.51 11.13
N LEU A 76 -11.40 -5.43 9.97
CA LEU A 76 -9.94 -5.30 9.85
C LEU A 76 -9.46 -3.91 10.27
N GLU A 77 -10.18 -2.86 9.91
CA GLU A 77 -9.93 -1.49 10.35
C GLU A 77 -10.01 -1.41 11.89
N GLU A 78 -11.06 -1.97 12.50
CA GLU A 78 -11.17 -2.03 13.96
C GLU A 78 -9.98 -2.77 14.60
N LEU A 79 -9.49 -3.84 13.99
CA LEU A 79 -8.32 -4.57 14.48
C LEU A 79 -7.03 -3.74 14.39
N ILE A 80 -6.85 -3.03 13.27
CA ILE A 80 -5.70 -2.16 13.02
C ILE A 80 -5.69 -0.98 14.01
N ASP A 81 -6.84 -0.34 14.21
CA ASP A 81 -7.02 0.79 15.14
C ASP A 81 -6.77 0.39 16.60
N ASN A 82 -7.13 -0.85 16.96
CA ASN A 82 -6.82 -1.43 18.26
C ASN A 82 -5.34 -1.84 18.43
N GLY A 83 -4.48 -1.55 17.45
CA GLY A 83 -3.03 -1.75 17.52
C GLY A 83 -2.55 -3.11 17.02
N THR A 84 -3.34 -3.84 16.23
CA THR A 84 -2.91 -5.12 15.66
C THR A 84 -1.87 -4.88 14.55
N GLN A 85 -0.60 -5.13 14.86
CA GLN A 85 0.53 -5.02 13.92
C GLN A 85 0.88 -6.37 13.31
N SER A 86 -0.04 -6.93 12.51
CA SER A 86 0.17 -8.22 11.83
C SER A 86 0.16 -8.02 10.31
N SER A 87 1.23 -8.46 9.64
CA SER A 87 1.33 -8.38 8.17
C SER A 87 0.12 -9.02 7.50
N SER A 88 -0.30 -10.20 7.96
CA SER A 88 -1.47 -10.93 7.45
C SER A 88 -2.78 -10.14 7.49
N VAL A 89 -2.97 -9.27 8.49
CA VAL A 89 -4.17 -8.44 8.64
C VAL A 89 -4.16 -7.31 7.60
N TYR A 90 -3.04 -6.62 7.47
CA TYR A 90 -2.86 -5.58 6.45
C TYR A 90 -2.97 -6.13 5.02
N ILE A 91 -2.47 -7.33 4.77
CA ILE A 91 -2.60 -8.04 3.49
C ILE A 91 -4.07 -8.31 3.18
N LEU A 92 -4.81 -8.91 4.13
CA LEU A 92 -6.21 -9.22 3.92
C LEU A 92 -7.04 -7.94 3.72
N TYR A 93 -6.70 -6.87 4.43
CA TYR A 93 -7.36 -5.58 4.29
C TYR A 93 -7.08 -4.94 2.93
N ALA A 94 -5.83 -4.95 2.47
CA ALA A 94 -5.46 -4.47 1.13
C ALA A 94 -6.22 -5.24 0.02
N LYS A 95 -6.34 -6.57 0.16
CA LYS A 95 -7.13 -7.39 -0.77
C LYS A 95 -8.62 -7.01 -0.75
N GLY A 96 -9.20 -6.84 0.44
CA GLY A 96 -10.59 -6.41 0.58
C GLY A 96 -10.85 -5.06 -0.06
N LEU A 97 -9.96 -4.09 0.14
CA LEU A 97 -10.04 -2.75 -0.46
C LEU A 97 -9.89 -2.76 -1.98
N LEU A 98 -9.04 -3.62 -2.54
CA LEU A 98 -8.91 -3.79 -3.99
C LEU A 98 -10.22 -4.25 -4.62
N GLN A 99 -10.94 -5.16 -3.98
CA GLN A 99 -12.23 -5.65 -4.47
C GLN A 99 -13.31 -4.56 -4.46
N GLU A 100 -13.18 -3.56 -3.58
CA GLU A 100 -14.03 -2.36 -3.53
C GLU A 100 -13.52 -1.20 -4.42
N ASN A 101 -12.46 -1.43 -5.20
CA ASN A 101 -11.80 -0.43 -6.05
C ASN A 101 -11.21 0.77 -5.28
N ALA A 102 -10.94 0.60 -3.98
CA ALA A 102 -10.31 1.59 -3.12
C ALA A 102 -8.77 1.49 -3.18
N VAL A 103 -8.22 1.65 -4.40
CA VAL A 103 -6.81 1.36 -4.72
C VAL A 103 -5.83 2.16 -3.86
N ALA A 104 -6.12 3.43 -3.56
CA ALA A 104 -5.24 4.28 -2.75
C ALA A 104 -5.07 3.74 -1.32
N GLN A 105 -6.19 3.39 -0.66
CA GLN A 105 -6.17 2.81 0.69
C GLN A 105 -5.56 1.40 0.69
N ALA A 106 -5.80 0.63 -0.37
CA ALA A 106 -5.21 -0.69 -0.55
C ALA A 106 -3.67 -0.61 -0.64
N MET A 107 -3.15 0.37 -1.38
CA MET A 107 -1.72 0.61 -1.51
C MET A 107 -1.08 0.98 -0.17
N GLU A 108 -1.68 1.91 0.58
CA GLU A 108 -1.19 2.29 1.91
C GLU A 108 -1.13 1.07 2.85
N SER A 109 -2.19 0.27 2.86
CA SER A 109 -2.28 -0.92 3.69
C SER A 109 -1.25 -1.98 3.29
N TYR A 110 -1.05 -2.17 1.98
CA TYR A 110 -0.06 -3.10 1.44
C TYR A 110 1.39 -2.66 1.74
N GLN A 111 1.69 -1.36 1.66
CA GLN A 111 3.00 -0.82 2.07
C GLN A 111 3.27 -1.07 3.56
N LYS A 112 2.25 -0.87 4.42
CA LYS A 112 2.37 -1.23 5.85
C LYS A 112 2.63 -2.72 6.03
N ALA A 113 1.97 -3.60 5.27
CA ALA A 113 2.25 -5.03 5.31
C ALA A 113 3.71 -5.35 4.93
N LEU A 114 4.24 -4.74 3.86
CA LEU A 114 5.62 -4.92 3.42
C LEU A 114 6.64 -4.35 4.42
N SER A 115 6.30 -3.31 5.17
CA SER A 115 7.17 -2.82 6.24
C SER A 115 7.34 -3.82 7.39
N LEU A 116 6.31 -4.64 7.64
CA LEU A 116 6.33 -5.69 8.66
C LEU A 116 6.96 -6.99 8.14
N ASP A 117 6.71 -7.32 6.87
CA ASP A 117 7.29 -8.47 6.18
C ASP A 117 7.76 -8.07 4.77
N PRO A 118 9.01 -7.59 4.64
CA PRO A 118 9.57 -7.18 3.35
C PRO A 118 9.72 -8.31 2.34
N SER A 119 9.67 -9.56 2.81
CA SER A 119 9.81 -10.75 1.95
C SER A 119 8.48 -11.20 1.34
N PHE A 120 7.37 -10.60 1.78
CA PHE A 120 6.04 -10.97 1.33
C PHE A 120 5.85 -10.71 -0.17
N PHE A 121 5.20 -11.66 -0.84
CA PHE A 121 4.86 -11.61 -2.26
C PHE A 121 3.48 -12.24 -2.45
N ASP A 122 2.61 -11.54 -3.17
CA ASP A 122 1.29 -12.00 -3.55
C ASP A 122 0.97 -11.55 -4.97
N GLU A 123 0.74 -12.48 -5.89
CA GLU A 123 0.60 -12.17 -7.32
C GLU A 123 -0.47 -11.10 -7.63
N GLU A 124 -1.59 -11.13 -6.92
CA GLU A 124 -2.70 -10.19 -7.09
C GLU A 124 -2.32 -8.78 -6.59
N LEU A 125 -1.82 -8.68 -5.37
CA LEU A 125 -1.40 -7.40 -4.79
C LEU A 125 -0.17 -6.84 -5.50
N ASP A 126 0.82 -7.67 -5.80
CA ASP A 126 2.05 -7.24 -6.45
C ASP A 126 1.80 -6.73 -7.88
N SER A 127 0.90 -7.37 -8.63
CA SER A 127 0.56 -6.91 -9.99
C SER A 127 -0.19 -5.58 -9.99
N HIS A 128 -1.04 -5.32 -8.99
CA HIS A 128 -1.88 -4.12 -8.93
C HIS A 128 -1.25 -2.97 -8.13
N LEU A 129 -0.42 -3.27 -7.13
CA LEU A 129 0.03 -2.32 -6.12
C LEU A 129 1.56 -2.24 -5.98
N ARG A 130 2.33 -3.28 -6.33
CA ARG A 130 3.80 -3.22 -6.26
C ARG A 130 4.34 -2.49 -7.48
N VAL A 131 4.59 -1.21 -7.29
CA VAL A 131 5.33 -0.40 -8.26
C VAL A 131 6.70 -1.07 -8.51
N LYS A 132 7.07 -1.24 -9.78
CA LYS A 132 8.44 -1.60 -10.20
C LYS A 132 9.42 -0.54 -9.68
N GLY A 133 9.90 -0.74 -8.46
CA GLY A 133 10.78 0.20 -7.77
C GLY A 133 11.31 -0.31 -6.42
N TYR A 134 10.63 -1.31 -5.81
CA TYR A 134 11.14 -1.99 -4.62
C TYR A 134 12.20 -3.06 -4.99
N SER A 135 13.32 -2.63 -5.56
CA SER A 135 14.58 -3.33 -5.40
C SER A 135 15.30 -2.64 -4.25
N GLY A 136 15.44 -3.33 -3.13
CA GLY A 136 16.01 -2.76 -1.91
C GLY A 136 17.39 -2.18 -2.12
N THR A 137 17.55 -0.96 -1.64
CA THR A 137 18.72 -0.51 -0.91
C THR A 137 18.23 0.49 0.12
N GLU A 138 18.56 0.18 1.37
CA GLU A 138 18.52 1.09 2.51
C GLU A 138 19.17 2.42 2.12
N ASP A 139 18.47 3.53 2.34
CA ASP A 139 19.01 4.75 2.96
C ASP A 139 17.85 5.73 3.21
N GLU A 140 17.87 6.27 4.42
CA GLU A 140 16.88 7.14 5.06
C GLU A 140 16.74 8.50 4.34
N GLU A 141 15.51 9.04 4.29
CA GLU A 141 15.11 10.38 4.78
C GLU A 141 13.77 10.81 4.14
N ASP A 142 12.94 11.46 4.95
CA ASP A 142 11.59 11.93 4.65
C ASP A 142 11.44 12.63 3.29
N GLU A 143 10.59 12.09 2.39
CA GLU A 143 10.07 12.86 1.26
C GLU A 143 8.55 12.76 1.19
N PHE A 144 7.91 13.87 1.54
CA PHE A 144 6.53 14.19 1.20
C PHE A 144 6.35 14.07 -0.32
N GLU A 145 5.74 13.00 -0.82
CA GLU A 145 5.38 12.92 -2.24
C GLU A 145 3.87 12.91 -2.46
N ASP A 146 3.33 14.13 -2.57
CA ASP A 146 2.14 14.46 -3.36
C ASP A 146 2.45 14.13 -4.83
N SER A 147 2.42 12.84 -5.19
CA SER A 147 2.64 12.34 -6.57
C SER A 147 1.43 12.56 -7.47
N ARG A 148 0.80 13.73 -7.34
CA ARG A 148 -0.06 14.26 -8.38
C ARG A 148 0.83 14.98 -9.40
N PHE A 149 0.94 14.36 -10.57
CA PHE A 149 1.47 14.93 -11.83
C PHE A 149 2.99 14.93 -12.01
N LEU A 150 3.53 13.77 -12.41
CA LEU A 150 4.75 13.73 -13.24
C LEU A 150 4.36 13.49 -14.71
N GLU A 151 3.44 14.32 -15.21
CA GLU A 151 3.35 14.56 -16.65
C GLU A 151 4.52 15.47 -17.02
N LYS A 152 5.33 15.07 -18.00
CA LYS A 152 6.38 15.94 -18.55
C LYS A 152 5.71 17.26 -18.97
N PRO A 153 6.17 18.43 -18.50
CA PRO A 153 5.59 19.69 -18.93
C PRO A 153 5.64 19.79 -20.46
N ASP A 154 4.51 20.11 -21.10
CA ASP A 154 4.45 20.38 -22.55
C ASP A 154 5.24 21.63 -22.95
N VAL A 155 5.70 22.42 -21.97
CA VAL A 155 6.42 23.68 -22.17
C VAL A 155 7.93 23.43 -22.16
N ASN A 156 8.63 23.96 -23.15
CA ASN A 156 10.08 23.87 -23.32
C ASN A 156 10.71 25.28 -23.49
N PHE A 157 12.04 25.37 -23.61
CA PHE A 157 12.75 26.65 -23.74
C PHE A 157 12.39 27.47 -24.99
N ASN A 158 11.84 26.84 -26.04
CA ASN A 158 11.38 27.55 -27.24
C ASN A 158 10.07 28.31 -26.98
N ASP A 159 9.29 27.89 -25.97
CA ASP A 159 8.03 28.54 -25.60
C ASP A 159 8.25 29.77 -24.70
N VAL A 160 9.46 29.97 -24.19
CA VAL A 160 9.83 31.12 -23.35
C VAL A 160 10.41 32.23 -24.25
N GLY A 161 9.75 33.38 -24.34
CA GLY A 161 10.28 34.54 -25.05
C GLY A 161 11.43 35.23 -24.30
N GLY A 162 12.56 35.48 -24.98
CA GLY A 162 13.72 36.17 -24.41
C GLY A 162 14.43 35.39 -23.29
N MET A 163 15.02 36.11 -22.33
CA MET A 163 15.75 35.54 -21.17
C MET A 163 16.94 34.66 -21.55
N ASP A 164 17.60 34.94 -22.68
CA ASP A 164 18.66 34.10 -23.23
C ASP A 164 19.82 33.87 -22.26
N ASP A 165 20.16 34.89 -21.46
CA ASP A 165 21.22 34.78 -20.45
C ASP A 165 20.82 33.82 -19.31
N VAL A 166 19.57 33.87 -18.86
CA VAL A 166 19.04 32.98 -17.82
C VAL A 166 18.92 31.55 -18.34
N LYS A 167 18.45 31.37 -19.58
CA LYS A 167 18.37 30.04 -20.23
C LYS A 167 19.75 29.41 -20.33
N LYS A 168 20.77 30.16 -20.79
CA LYS A 168 22.16 29.69 -20.86
C LYS A 168 22.70 29.32 -19.49
N GLU A 169 22.39 30.11 -18.46
CA GLU A 169 22.83 29.83 -17.10
C GLU A 169 22.21 28.53 -16.56
N ILE A 170 20.91 28.33 -16.78
CA ILE A 170 20.21 27.08 -16.45
C ILE A 170 20.79 25.91 -17.25
N GLU A 171 21.04 26.09 -18.55
CA GLU A 171 21.60 25.04 -19.41
C GLU A 171 22.99 24.59 -18.92
N LEU A 172 23.86 25.53 -18.58
CA LEU A 172 25.22 25.24 -18.13
C LEU A 172 25.29 24.65 -16.72
N LYS A 173 24.41 25.09 -15.81
CA LYS A 173 24.45 24.72 -14.38
C LYS A 173 23.55 23.54 -14.02
N ILE A 174 22.47 23.31 -14.78
CA ILE A 174 21.48 22.27 -14.49
C ILE A 174 21.45 21.25 -15.62
N ILE A 175 21.17 21.66 -16.86
CA ILE A 175 20.89 20.71 -17.96
C ILE A 175 22.14 19.92 -18.38
N LYS A 176 23.25 20.59 -18.71
CA LYS A 176 24.49 19.91 -19.16
C LYS A 176 25.12 18.99 -18.12
N PRO A 177 25.16 19.35 -16.82
CA PRO A 177 25.58 18.42 -15.78
C PRO A 177 24.71 17.16 -15.72
N LEU A 178 23.40 17.28 -15.96
CA LEU A 178 22.47 16.13 -16.02
C LEU A 178 22.63 15.30 -17.29
N GLN A 179 22.89 15.93 -18.45
CA GLN A 179 23.08 15.24 -19.74
C GLN A 179 24.47 14.59 -19.88
N HIS A 180 25.50 15.16 -19.23
CA HIS A 180 26.88 14.69 -19.35
C HIS A 180 27.56 14.45 -17.98
N PRO A 181 27.00 13.61 -17.11
CA PRO A 181 27.46 13.46 -15.73
C PRO A 181 28.92 12.99 -15.63
N GLU A 182 29.37 12.13 -16.55
CA GLU A 182 30.74 11.61 -16.56
C GLU A 182 31.80 12.69 -16.80
N LEU A 183 31.54 13.63 -17.71
CA LEU A 183 32.43 14.76 -17.97
C LEU A 183 32.52 15.66 -16.74
N TYR A 184 31.39 16.04 -16.14
CA TYR A 184 31.40 16.95 -14.99
C TYR A 184 32.03 16.32 -13.73
N LYS A 185 31.88 15.01 -13.55
CA LYS A 185 32.55 14.23 -12.50
C LYS A 185 34.07 14.21 -12.68
N ALA A 186 34.56 14.07 -13.92
CA ALA A 186 36.00 14.08 -14.24
C ALA A 186 36.66 15.45 -13.97
N TYR A 187 35.91 16.55 -14.11
CA TYR A 187 36.38 17.91 -13.77
C TYR A 187 36.20 18.25 -12.27
N GLY A 188 35.83 17.29 -11.41
CA GLY A 188 35.71 17.48 -9.97
C GLY A 188 34.53 18.36 -9.55
N LYS A 189 33.56 18.61 -10.44
CA LYS A 189 32.33 19.34 -10.11
C LYS A 189 31.23 18.36 -9.72
N LYS A 190 30.65 18.54 -8.54
CA LYS A 190 29.42 17.83 -8.16
C LYS A 190 28.30 18.25 -9.10
N THR A 191 27.62 17.28 -9.71
CA THR A 191 26.32 17.49 -10.36
C THR A 191 25.33 17.86 -9.27
N GLY A 192 25.10 19.14 -9.06
CA GLY A 192 24.24 19.59 -7.96
C GLY A 192 24.45 21.06 -7.64
N GLY A 193 23.43 21.86 -7.94
CA GLY A 193 23.31 23.27 -7.59
C GLY A 193 21.88 23.73 -7.87
N GLY A 194 21.40 24.69 -7.08
CA GLY A 194 20.09 25.31 -7.29
C GLY A 194 20.22 26.66 -7.99
N ILE A 195 19.19 27.05 -8.75
CA ILE A 195 19.05 28.41 -9.29
C ILE A 195 17.88 29.07 -8.57
N LEU A 196 18.14 30.20 -7.91
CA LEU A 196 17.10 31.00 -7.26
C LEU A 196 16.63 32.10 -8.22
N LEU A 197 15.39 31.97 -8.70
CA LEU A 197 14.75 32.99 -9.54
C LEU A 197 13.98 33.98 -8.64
N TYR A 198 14.36 35.26 -8.63
CA TYR A 198 13.71 36.30 -7.83
C TYR A 198 13.28 37.51 -8.68
N GLY A 199 12.27 38.24 -8.23
CA GLY A 199 11.78 39.47 -8.89
C GLY A 199 10.26 39.69 -8.71
N PRO A 200 9.73 40.84 -9.16
CA PRO A 200 8.30 41.17 -9.05
C PRO A 200 7.38 40.16 -9.76
N PRO A 201 6.10 40.05 -9.37
CA PRO A 201 5.16 39.12 -10.01
C PRO A 201 4.98 39.45 -11.50
N GLY A 202 4.77 38.43 -12.34
CA GLY A 202 4.58 38.59 -13.79
C GLY A 202 5.85 38.47 -14.65
N CYS A 203 7.05 38.41 -14.09
CA CYS A 203 8.30 38.29 -14.86
C CYS A 203 8.66 36.86 -15.33
N GLY A 204 7.69 35.96 -15.48
CA GLY A 204 7.92 34.63 -16.08
C GLY A 204 8.72 33.59 -15.27
N LYS A 205 9.04 33.83 -13.99
CA LYS A 205 9.84 32.93 -13.13
C LYS A 205 9.32 31.49 -13.05
N THR A 206 8.02 31.33 -12.79
CA THR A 206 7.39 30.01 -12.75
C THR A 206 7.33 29.37 -14.13
N PHE A 207 7.17 30.19 -15.18
CA PHE A 207 7.06 29.71 -16.55
C PHE A 207 8.39 29.16 -17.08
N ILE A 208 9.51 29.85 -16.83
CA ILE A 208 10.84 29.34 -17.18
C ILE A 208 11.22 28.12 -16.35
N ALA A 209 10.85 28.05 -15.07
CA ALA A 209 11.07 26.85 -14.25
C ALA A 209 10.33 25.62 -14.80
N LYS A 210 9.07 25.79 -15.22
CA LYS A 210 8.32 24.72 -15.91
C LYS A 210 8.98 24.32 -17.23
N ALA A 211 9.44 25.29 -18.00
CA ALA A 211 10.14 25.04 -19.26
C ALA A 211 11.47 24.28 -19.07
N THR A 212 12.18 24.52 -17.96
CA THR A 212 13.40 23.76 -17.59
C THR A 212 13.09 22.30 -17.33
N ALA A 213 11.98 22.00 -16.66
CA ALA A 213 11.56 20.62 -16.38
C ALA A 213 11.10 19.87 -17.65
N GLY A 214 10.75 20.58 -18.73
CA GLY A 214 10.42 20.00 -20.03
C GLY A 214 11.63 19.76 -20.96
N GLN A 215 12.84 20.23 -20.60
CA GLN A 215 14.07 20.04 -21.39
C GLN A 215 14.60 18.61 -21.36
#